data_AF-A0A536EM61-F1
#
_entry.id   AF-A0A536EM61-F1
#
_cell.length_a   1.000
_cell.length_b   1.000
_cell.length_c   1.000
_cell.angle_alpha   90.00
_cell.angle_beta   90.00
_cell.angle_gamma   90.00
#
_symmetry.space_group_name_H-M   'P 1'
#
loop_
_entity.id
_entity.type
_entity.pdbx_description
1 polymer ?
#
loop_
_entity_poly.entity_id
_entity_poly.type
_entity_poly.pdbx_seq_one_letter_code
_entity_poly.pdbx_strand_id
1 'polypeptide(L)'
;MLRHRSFHSFGFDLGLYDQVFWNTTQGRPFESTMTQANPIPHSQLGDHFTPIFVVLLPFYYAYPHPETLLVLQAIVLVAGAWPVYLLARLKVPSYALVWVAVYFLFLPLAYINLYDFHEIALAVVPLGFTFYFLERGRTVWFLAFLLVTFLVKEEMALIGAGFGLYRL
;
A
#
# COMPACT_ATOMS: atom_id res chain seq x y z
N MET A 1 1.47 -5.86 -15.41
CA MET A 1 2.41 -6.65 -16.26
C MET A 1 2.14 -6.49 -17.74
N LEU A 2 1.07 -7.08 -18.30
CA LEU A 2 0.78 -7.01 -19.73
C LEU A 2 0.67 -5.57 -20.24
N ARG A 3 -0.05 -4.71 -19.49
CA ARG A 3 -0.16 -3.27 -19.76
C ARG A 3 1.20 -2.56 -19.86
N HIS A 4 2.13 -2.88 -18.96
CA HIS A 4 3.48 -2.32 -18.99
C HIS A 4 4.25 -2.81 -20.23
N ARG A 5 4.26 -4.12 -20.47
CA ARG A 5 4.95 -4.73 -21.62
C ARG A 5 4.37 -4.34 -22.97
N SER A 6 3.12 -3.92 -23.02
CA SER A 6 2.49 -3.37 -24.23
C SER A 6 2.69 -1.86 -24.36
N PHE A 7 3.51 -1.22 -23.52
CA PHE A 7 3.77 0.24 -23.50
C PHE A 7 2.53 1.11 -23.17
N HIS A 8 1.58 0.58 -22.39
CA HIS A 8 0.39 1.30 -21.94
C HIS A 8 0.46 1.70 -20.45
N SER A 9 1.59 1.49 -19.78
CA SER A 9 1.83 2.04 -18.43
C SER A 9 2.19 3.53 -18.48
N PHE A 10 1.87 4.26 -17.43
CA PHE A 10 2.03 5.70 -17.36
C PHE A 10 3.32 6.09 -16.62
N GLY A 11 4.03 7.09 -17.14
CA GLY A 11 5.30 7.55 -16.57
C GLY A 11 5.14 8.21 -15.20
N PHE A 12 4.04 8.93 -14.97
CA PHE A 12 3.79 9.62 -13.69
C PHE A 12 3.39 8.68 -12.55
N ASP A 13 2.97 7.45 -12.88
CA ASP A 13 2.63 6.43 -11.88
C ASP A 13 3.82 5.45 -11.77
N LEU A 14 3.85 4.44 -12.64
CA LEU A 14 4.85 3.37 -12.57
C LEU A 14 6.28 3.88 -12.77
N GLY A 15 6.49 4.80 -13.73
CA GLY A 15 7.82 5.31 -14.05
C GLY A 15 8.44 6.15 -12.92
N LEU A 16 7.62 7.00 -12.28
CA LEU A 16 8.02 7.82 -11.14
C LEU A 16 8.46 6.93 -9.98
N TYR A 17 7.65 5.93 -9.61
CA TYR A 17 8.02 5.06 -8.50
C TYR A 17 9.19 4.14 -8.84
N ASP A 18 9.27 3.61 -10.06
CA ASP A 18 10.44 2.87 -10.52
C ASP A 18 11.72 3.72 -10.39
N GLN A 19 11.68 4.98 -10.81
CA GLN A 19 12.80 5.92 -10.65
C GLN A 19 13.17 6.14 -9.18
N VAL A 20 12.18 6.39 -8.30
CA VAL A 20 12.42 6.62 -6.87
C VAL A 20 13.09 5.40 -6.23
N PHE A 21 12.60 4.20 -6.53
CA PHE A 21 13.19 2.95 -6.04
C PHE A 21 14.60 2.75 -6.59
N TRP A 22 14.79 2.92 -7.89
CA TRP A 22 16.10 2.87 -8.53
C TRP A 22 17.09 3.83 -7.87
N ASN A 23 16.77 5.12 -7.80
CA ASN A 23 17.62 6.13 -7.18
C ASN A 23 18.00 5.78 -5.74
N THR A 24 17.03 5.29 -4.97
CA THR A 24 17.26 4.86 -3.59
C THR A 24 18.27 3.70 -3.51
N THR A 25 18.16 2.70 -4.39
CA THR A 25 19.15 1.62 -4.47
C THR A 25 20.53 2.07 -4.93
N GLN A 26 20.62 3.19 -5.63
CA GLN A 26 21.87 3.82 -6.07
C GLN A 26 22.43 4.82 -5.03
N GLY A 27 21.91 4.84 -3.80
CA GLY A 27 22.40 5.70 -2.72
C GLY A 27 21.84 7.13 -2.72
N ARG A 28 20.79 7.41 -3.51
CA ARG A 28 20.06 8.69 -3.51
C ARG A 28 18.67 8.46 -2.90
N PRO A 29 18.56 8.49 -1.56
CA PRO A 29 17.38 8.01 -0.86
C PRO A 29 16.15 8.85 -1.20
N PHE A 30 15.11 8.17 -1.69
CA PHE A 30 13.82 8.77 -2.08
C PHE A 30 13.91 9.87 -3.14
N GLU A 31 15.02 9.99 -3.88
CA GLU A 31 15.15 11.05 -4.88
C GLU A 31 14.20 10.84 -6.06
N SER A 32 13.45 11.88 -6.42
CA SER A 32 12.59 11.96 -7.61
C SER A 32 13.02 13.14 -8.47
N THR A 33 12.92 12.98 -9.78
CA THR A 33 13.06 14.08 -10.77
C THR A 33 11.80 14.22 -11.64
N MET A 34 10.72 13.50 -11.30
CA MET A 34 9.54 13.32 -12.15
C MET A 34 8.27 14.02 -11.61
N THR A 35 8.40 14.83 -10.57
CA THR A 35 7.26 15.56 -10.00
C THR A 35 6.78 16.68 -10.93
N GLN A 36 5.46 16.89 -10.95
CA GLN A 36 4.84 17.98 -11.71
C GLN A 36 5.03 19.34 -11.05
N ALA A 37 5.27 19.37 -9.74
CA ALA A 37 5.35 20.62 -8.97
C ALA A 37 6.75 21.23 -8.94
N ASN A 38 7.79 20.43 -9.18
CA ASN A 38 9.19 20.82 -8.99
C ASN A 38 10.15 20.13 -9.99
N PRO A 39 10.58 20.80 -11.07
CA PRO A 39 11.38 20.19 -12.13
C PRO A 39 12.86 19.94 -11.77
N ILE A 40 13.23 19.99 -10.49
CA ILE A 40 14.59 19.68 -9.99
C ILE A 40 14.57 18.43 -9.10
N PRO A 41 15.71 17.72 -8.95
CA PRO A 41 15.82 16.61 -8.01
C PRO A 41 15.42 17.04 -6.59
N HIS A 42 14.53 16.26 -5.98
CA HIS A 42 14.01 16.48 -4.63
C HIS A 42 13.63 15.13 -4.02
N SER A 43 13.27 15.11 -2.74
CA SER A 43 12.81 13.90 -2.09
C SER A 43 11.33 13.67 -2.36
N GLN A 44 10.96 12.48 -2.84
CA GLN A 44 9.59 12.00 -2.98
C GLN A 44 8.81 12.12 -1.67
N LEU A 45 9.48 12.05 -0.51
CA LEU A 45 8.83 12.22 0.80
C LEU A 45 8.29 13.64 1.02
N GLY A 46 8.78 14.63 0.26
CA GLY A 46 8.25 15.98 0.25
C GLY A 46 6.96 16.12 -0.57
N ASP A 47 6.75 15.23 -1.54
CA ASP A 47 5.55 15.18 -2.37
C ASP A 47 4.47 14.30 -1.76
N HIS A 48 4.85 13.07 -1.35
CA HIS A 48 4.00 12.12 -0.66
C HIS A 48 4.78 11.43 0.46
N PHE A 49 4.25 11.47 1.67
CA PHE A 49 4.85 10.86 2.84
C PHE A 49 4.68 9.33 2.79
N THR A 50 5.58 8.68 2.05
CA THR A 50 5.57 7.24 1.74
C THR A 50 6.76 6.45 2.33
N PRO A 51 7.19 6.63 3.60
CA PRO A 51 8.29 5.85 4.18
C PRO A 51 8.15 4.33 4.08
N ILE A 52 6.93 3.80 3.91
CA ILE A 52 6.67 2.37 3.75
C ILE A 52 7.47 1.74 2.61
N PHE A 53 7.89 2.51 1.60
CA PHE A 53 8.71 2.02 0.49
C PHE A 53 10.00 1.32 0.94
N VAL A 54 10.55 1.69 2.10
CA VAL A 54 11.73 1.01 2.68
C VAL A 54 11.51 -0.50 2.80
N VAL A 55 10.28 -0.95 3.07
CA VAL A 55 9.94 -2.38 3.19
C VAL A 55 10.07 -3.10 1.84
N LEU A 56 9.82 -2.40 0.73
CA LEU A 56 9.88 -2.96 -0.62
C LEU A 56 11.29 -2.89 -1.23
N LEU A 57 12.17 -2.01 -0.72
CA LEU A 57 13.52 -1.79 -1.25
C LEU A 57 14.37 -3.07 -1.39
N PRO A 58 14.40 -4.01 -0.42
CA PRO A 58 15.22 -5.22 -0.57
C PRO A 58 14.81 -6.08 -1.77
N PHE A 59 13.52 -6.15 -2.06
CA PHE A 59 12.98 -6.91 -3.18
C PHE A 59 13.28 -6.23 -4.52
N TYR A 60 13.12 -4.90 -4.56
CA TYR A 60 13.49 -4.12 -5.74
C TYR A 60 15.00 -4.16 -6.00
N TYR A 61 15.83 -4.08 -4.96
CA TYR A 61 17.28 -4.21 -5.09
C TYR A 61 17.70 -5.55 -5.71
N ALA A 62 17.01 -6.64 -5.35
CA ALA A 62 17.27 -7.97 -5.90
C ALA A 62 16.86 -8.10 -7.38
N TYR A 63 15.84 -7.37 -7.84
CA TYR A 63 15.38 -7.34 -9.23
C TYR A 63 14.86 -5.94 -9.58
N PRO A 64 15.74 -5.01 -10.02
CA PRO A 64 15.41 -3.59 -10.16
C PRO A 64 14.68 -3.32 -11.48
N HIS A 65 13.42 -3.72 -11.51
CA HIS A 65 12.52 -3.56 -12.66
C HIS A 65 11.13 -3.10 -12.19
N PRO A 66 10.39 -2.35 -13.02
CA PRO A 66 9.02 -1.91 -12.71
C PRO A 66 8.09 -3.08 -12.37
N GLU A 67 8.29 -4.23 -13.02
CA GLU A 67 7.59 -5.47 -12.75
C GLU A 67 7.64 -5.89 -11.27
N THR A 68 8.75 -5.65 -10.56
CA THR A 68 8.87 -5.98 -9.15
C THR A 68 7.83 -5.24 -8.32
N LEU A 69 7.66 -3.94 -8.57
CA LEU A 69 6.66 -3.13 -7.86
C LEU A 69 5.24 -3.64 -8.13
N LEU A 70 4.94 -4.01 -9.37
CA LEU A 70 3.64 -4.57 -9.74
C LEU A 70 3.36 -5.93 -9.06
N VAL A 71 4.36 -6.82 -8.97
CA VAL A 71 4.23 -8.08 -8.23
C VAL A 71 4.00 -7.83 -6.75
N LEU A 72 4.81 -6.95 -6.15
CA LEU A 72 4.71 -6.66 -4.72
C LEU A 72 3.35 -6.05 -4.36
N GLN A 73 2.85 -5.12 -5.17
CA GLN A 73 1.49 -4.60 -5.04
C GLN A 73 0.46 -5.74 -5.07
N ALA A 74 0.50 -6.62 -6.07
CA ALA A 74 -0.44 -7.73 -6.16
C ALA A 74 -0.38 -8.67 -4.94
N ILE A 75 0.83 -8.96 -4.43
CA ILE A 75 1.02 -9.77 -3.22
C ILE A 75 0.36 -9.09 -2.01
N VAL A 76 0.57 -7.79 -1.82
CA VAL A 76 -0.02 -7.04 -0.70
C VAL A 76 -1.54 -6.98 -0.80
N LEU A 77 -2.08 -6.79 -2.01
CA LEU A 77 -3.53 -6.85 -2.24
C LEU A 77 -4.10 -8.24 -1.91
N VAL A 78 -3.44 -9.33 -2.31
CA VAL A 78 -3.87 -10.68 -1.91
C VAL A 78 -3.79 -10.87 -0.39
N ALA A 79 -2.72 -10.39 0.25
CA ALA A 79 -2.54 -10.46 1.68
C ALA A 79 -3.61 -9.65 2.46
N GLY A 80 -4.20 -8.62 1.86
CA GLY A 80 -5.32 -7.86 2.45
C GLY A 80 -6.56 -8.71 2.74
N ALA A 81 -6.73 -9.85 2.07
CA ALA A 81 -7.80 -10.80 2.39
C ALA A 81 -7.65 -11.44 3.79
N TRP A 82 -6.43 -11.47 4.34
CA TRP A 82 -6.16 -12.06 5.65
C TRP A 82 -6.87 -11.30 6.78
N PRO A 83 -6.63 -10.00 7.02
CA PRO A 83 -7.35 -9.28 8.07
C PRO A 83 -8.87 -9.26 7.83
N VAL A 84 -9.33 -9.25 6.57
CA VAL A 84 -10.75 -9.39 6.22
C VAL A 84 -11.33 -10.71 6.72
N TYR A 85 -10.66 -11.83 6.45
CA TYR A 85 -11.07 -13.15 6.94
C TYR A 85 -11.11 -13.19 8.48
N LEU A 86 -10.09 -12.67 9.14
CA LEU A 86 -10.03 -12.68 10.61
C LEU A 86 -11.12 -11.83 11.25
N LEU A 87 -11.40 -10.65 10.71
CA LEU A 87 -12.50 -9.80 11.13
C LEU A 87 -13.85 -10.50 10.92
N ALA A 88 -14.06 -11.11 9.76
CA ALA A 88 -15.30 -11.80 9.45
C ALA A 88 -15.47 -13.05 10.34
N ARG A 89 -14.40 -13.78 10.66
CA ARG A 89 -14.42 -14.87 11.65
C ARG A 89 -14.80 -14.40 13.05
N LEU A 90 -14.43 -13.18 13.43
CA LEU A 90 -14.74 -12.60 14.73
C LEU A 90 -16.20 -12.13 14.82
N LYS A 91 -16.74 -11.55 13.74
CA LYS A 91 -18.05 -10.87 13.76
C LYS A 91 -19.20 -11.69 13.16
N VAL A 92 -18.92 -12.47 12.11
CA VAL A 92 -19.90 -13.19 11.29
C VAL A 92 -19.34 -14.54 10.82
N PRO A 93 -19.00 -15.46 11.76
CA PRO A 93 -18.17 -16.63 11.50
C PRO A 93 -18.68 -17.53 10.38
N SER A 94 -19.99 -17.73 10.27
CA SER A 94 -20.62 -18.57 9.22
C SER A 94 -20.42 -18.03 7.81
N TYR A 95 -20.09 -16.75 7.66
CA TYR A 95 -19.94 -16.07 6.37
C TYR A 95 -18.51 -15.55 6.13
N ALA A 96 -17.53 -16.01 6.90
CA ALA A 96 -16.17 -15.47 6.80
C ALA A 96 -15.55 -15.62 5.39
N LEU A 97 -15.78 -16.76 4.73
CA LEU A 97 -15.31 -16.98 3.36
C LEU A 97 -16.10 -16.17 2.32
N VAL A 98 -17.37 -15.85 2.60
CA VAL A 98 -18.16 -14.95 1.74
C VAL A 98 -17.54 -13.56 1.72
N TRP A 99 -17.09 -13.04 2.87
CA TRP A 99 -16.42 -11.74 2.94
C TRP A 99 -15.06 -11.72 2.23
N VAL A 100 -14.31 -12.83 2.24
CA VAL A 100 -13.10 -12.96 1.41
C VAL A 100 -13.44 -12.93 -0.08
N ALA A 101 -14.50 -13.61 -0.50
CA ALA A 101 -14.96 -13.56 -1.88
C ALA A 101 -15.42 -12.13 -2.26
N VAL A 102 -16.18 -11.46 -1.40
CA VAL A 102 -16.58 -10.05 -1.58
C VAL A 102 -15.37 -9.13 -1.73
N TYR A 103 -14.33 -9.34 -0.93
CA TYR A 103 -13.08 -8.58 -1.04
C TYR A 103 -12.46 -8.73 -2.44
N PHE A 104 -12.30 -9.96 -2.95
CA PHE A 104 -11.73 -10.17 -4.29
C PHE A 104 -12.63 -9.75 -5.44
N LEU A 105 -13.95 -9.75 -5.24
CA LEU A 105 -14.93 -9.25 -6.20
C LEU A 105 -15.14 -7.73 -6.13
N PHE A 106 -14.51 -7.06 -5.16
CA PHE A 106 -14.63 -5.63 -4.99
C PHE A 106 -13.95 -4.90 -6.15
N LEU A 107 -14.76 -4.25 -6.99
CA LEU A 107 -14.29 -3.65 -8.24
C LEU A 107 -13.08 -2.70 -8.07
N PRO A 108 -13.03 -1.82 -7.04
CA PRO A 108 -11.85 -0.98 -6.81
C PRO A 108 -10.56 -1.76 -6.54
N LEU A 109 -10.65 -2.91 -5.86
CA LEU A 109 -9.49 -3.78 -5.61
C LEU A 109 -8.96 -4.38 -6.92
N ALA A 110 -9.87 -4.85 -7.78
CA ALA A 110 -9.51 -5.36 -9.10
C ALA A 110 -8.92 -4.24 -9.97
N TYR A 111 -9.50 -3.04 -9.93
CA TYR A 111 -9.05 -1.89 -10.72
C TYR A 111 -7.62 -1.47 -10.36
N ILE A 112 -7.32 -1.26 -9.08
CA ILE A 112 -5.98 -0.85 -8.64
C ILE A 112 -4.92 -1.93 -8.95
N ASN A 113 -5.29 -3.22 -8.90
CA ASN A 113 -4.40 -4.31 -9.26
C ASN A 113 -4.07 -4.38 -10.77
N LEU A 114 -5.01 -3.96 -11.62
CA LEU A 114 -4.85 -3.94 -13.08
C LEU A 114 -4.16 -2.66 -13.59
N TYR A 115 -4.04 -1.66 -12.74
CA TYR A 115 -3.41 -0.39 -13.02
C TYR A 115 -1.93 -0.41 -12.63
N ASP A 116 -1.26 0.74 -12.76
CA ASP A 116 0.15 0.90 -12.40
C ASP A 116 0.38 0.86 -10.88
N PHE A 117 1.65 0.88 -10.46
CA PHE A 117 1.98 0.84 -9.03
C PHE A 117 1.47 2.10 -8.31
N HIS A 118 0.76 1.93 -7.20
CA HIS A 118 0.26 2.98 -6.33
C HIS A 118 0.52 2.60 -4.87
N GLU A 119 1.22 3.47 -4.17
CA GLU A 119 1.55 3.39 -2.75
C GLU A 119 0.33 3.10 -1.87
N ILE A 120 -0.84 3.64 -2.22
CA ILE A 120 -2.10 3.47 -1.47
C ILE A 120 -2.53 1.99 -1.39
N ALA A 121 -2.16 1.17 -2.37
CA ALA A 121 -2.43 -0.26 -2.38
C ALA A 121 -1.76 -0.97 -1.19
N LEU A 122 -0.65 -0.42 -0.68
CA LEU A 122 0.08 -0.98 0.45
C LEU A 122 -0.67 -0.84 1.78
N ALA A 123 -1.67 0.05 1.85
CA ALA A 123 -2.43 0.31 3.06
C ALA A 123 -3.36 -0.85 3.45
N VAL A 124 -3.78 -1.69 2.50
CA VAL A 124 -4.86 -2.68 2.73
C VAL A 124 -4.55 -3.66 3.86
N VAL A 125 -3.29 -4.10 3.98
CA VAL A 125 -2.84 -5.02 5.03
C VAL A 125 -2.76 -4.33 6.39
N PRO A 126 -1.94 -3.28 6.59
CA PRO A 126 -1.83 -2.65 7.90
C PRO A 126 -3.14 -2.05 8.36
N LEU A 127 -3.94 -1.45 7.46
CA LEU A 127 -5.25 -0.90 7.82
C LEU A 127 -6.24 -2.00 8.25
N GLY A 128 -6.27 -3.12 7.54
CA GLY A 128 -7.10 -4.26 7.91
C GLY A 128 -6.72 -4.82 9.29
N PHE A 129 -5.42 -4.95 9.58
CA PHE A 129 -4.95 -5.40 10.89
C PHE A 129 -5.19 -4.37 11.99
N THR A 130 -5.07 -3.06 11.70
CA THR A 130 -5.46 -1.98 12.61
C THR A 130 -6.90 -2.20 13.09
N PHE A 131 -7.83 -2.41 12.16
CA PHE A 131 -9.23 -2.64 12.53
C PHE A 131 -9.42 -3.98 13.27
N TYR A 132 -8.76 -5.05 12.83
CA TYR A 132 -8.81 -6.35 13.52
C TYR A 132 -8.36 -6.27 14.99
N PHE A 133 -7.22 -5.62 15.27
CA PHE A 133 -6.71 -5.52 16.64
C PHE A 133 -7.51 -4.56 17.51
N LEU A 134 -8.13 -3.54 16.91
CA LEU A 134 -9.12 -2.70 17.59
C LEU A 134 -10.29 -3.55 18.09
N GLU A 135 -10.89 -4.35 17.22
CA GLU A 135 -12.02 -5.24 17.54
C GLU A 135 -11.66 -6.34 18.56
N ARG A 136 -10.40 -6.74 18.62
CA ARG A 136 -9.90 -7.71 19.60
C ARG A 136 -9.51 -7.07 20.94
N GLY A 137 -9.61 -5.75 21.09
CA GLY A 137 -9.20 -5.03 22.29
C GLY A 137 -7.69 -5.09 22.57
N ARG A 138 -6.87 -5.29 21.53
CA ARG A 138 -5.41 -5.43 21.65
C ARG A 138 -4.72 -4.11 21.33
N THR A 139 -4.78 -3.16 22.27
CA THR A 139 -4.35 -1.76 22.08
C THR A 139 -2.93 -1.59 21.53
N VAL A 140 -1.95 -2.36 22.04
CA VAL A 140 -0.56 -2.26 21.58
C VAL A 140 -0.45 -2.59 20.09
N TRP A 141 -1.09 -3.68 19.66
CA TRP A 141 -1.08 -4.10 18.25
C TRP A 141 -1.90 -3.17 17.36
N PHE A 142 -3.04 -2.69 17.85
CA PHE A 142 -3.82 -1.65 17.18
C PHE A 142 -2.96 -0.41 16.89
N LEU A 143 -2.28 0.14 17.91
CA LEU A 143 -1.41 1.31 17.75
C LEU A 143 -0.22 1.03 16.83
N ALA A 144 0.39 -0.15 16.93
CA ALA A 144 1.51 -0.54 16.07
C ALA A 144 1.10 -0.59 14.59
N PHE A 145 -0.01 -1.26 14.26
CA PHE A 145 -0.49 -1.32 12.88
C PHE A 145 -1.02 0.02 12.39
N LEU A 146 -1.64 0.83 13.26
CA LEU A 146 -2.08 2.18 12.92
C LEU A 146 -0.89 3.07 12.54
N LEU A 147 0.22 2.97 13.29
CA LEU A 147 1.45 3.67 12.96
C LEU A 147 1.99 3.20 11.60
N VAL A 148 1.99 1.90 11.31
CA VAL A 148 2.39 1.38 9.98
C VAL A 148 1.47 1.92 8.89
N THR A 149 0.16 2.01 9.11
CA THR A 149 -0.78 2.62 8.18
C THR A 149 -0.41 4.08 7.89
N PHE A 150 0.00 4.87 8.89
CA PHE A 150 0.43 6.26 8.68
C PHE A 150 1.73 6.41 7.87
N LEU A 151 2.57 5.37 7.83
CA LEU A 151 3.78 5.37 6.99
C LEU A 151 3.48 5.11 5.51
N VAL A 152 2.25 4.75 5.16
CA VAL A 152 1.88 4.47 3.77
C VAL A 152 1.66 5.76 3.00
N LYS A 153 0.90 6.70 3.57
CA LYS A 153 0.61 7.99 2.94
C LYS A 153 0.07 9.00 3.95
N GLU A 154 0.26 10.29 3.70
CA GLU A 154 -0.12 11.38 4.59
C GLU A 154 -1.63 11.42 4.91
N GLU A 155 -2.50 11.14 3.95
CA GLU A 155 -3.95 11.16 4.16
C GLU A 155 -4.44 10.04 5.09
N MET A 156 -3.62 9.02 5.34
CA MET A 156 -3.94 7.93 6.28
C MET A 156 -4.15 8.44 7.71
N ALA A 157 -3.58 9.59 8.07
CA ALA A 157 -3.79 10.22 9.37
C ALA A 157 -5.28 10.53 9.64
N LEU A 158 -6.05 10.87 8.59
CA LEU A 158 -7.49 11.13 8.69
C LEU A 158 -8.26 9.85 9.07
N ILE A 159 -7.82 8.69 8.59
CA ILE A 159 -8.41 7.40 8.96
C ILE A 159 -8.18 7.12 10.46
N GLY A 160 -7.03 7.53 10.99
CA GLY A 160 -6.74 7.47 12.43
C GLY A 160 -7.75 8.24 13.28
N ALA A 161 -8.16 9.43 12.85
CA ALA A 161 -9.22 10.19 13.52
C ALA A 161 -10.56 9.43 13.51
N GLY A 162 -10.87 8.75 12.40
CA GLY A 162 -12.04 7.87 12.29
C GLY A 162 -12.05 6.73 13.30
N PHE A 163 -10.91 6.05 13.50
CA PHE A 163 -10.79 5.03 14.56
C PHE A 163 -10.94 5.59 15.97
N GLY A 164 -10.43 6.81 16.20
CA GLY A 164 -10.62 7.51 17.47
C GLY A 164 -12.10 7.75 17.77
N LEU A 165 -12.84 8.29 16.81
CA LEU A 165 -14.28 8.51 16.93
C LEU A 165 -15.08 7.21 17.08
N TYR A 166 -14.69 6.14 16.38
CA TYR A 166 -15.34 4.83 16.49
C TYR A 166 -15.23 4.22 17.90
N ARG A 167 -14.16 4.56 18.64
CA ARG A 167 -13.87 3.96 19.95
C ARG A 167 -14.50 4.71 21.14
N LEU A 168 -14.86 5.98 20.97
CA LEU A 168 -15.55 6.80 21.96
C LEU A 168 -16.95 6.25 22.25
#